data_AF-A0A7S3THS7-F1
#
_entry.id   AF-A0A7S3THS7-F1
#
_cell.length_a   1.000
_cell.length_b   1.000
_cell.length_c   1.000
_cell.angle_alpha   90.00
_cell.angle_beta   90.00
_cell.angle_gamma   90.00
#
_symmetry.space_group_name_H-M   'P 1'
#
loop_
_entity.id
_entity.type
_entity.pdbx_description
1 polymer ?
#
loop_
_entity_poly.entity_id
_entity_poly.type
_entity_poly.pdbx_seq_one_letter_code
_entity_poly.pdbx_strand_id
1 'polypeptide(L)'
;GKGNTPQPPPALPEGYELDADARFTGTVTHYHKWQGYGFIKPSQEGAIPNDKLYVHWSNIQSSDRFPFLLPDQEVEFGLMKWTQSGRTTLRAKTVTGPGGKLVAVQDDLDAQRKQFVGGQMLRYTGKLKFYNPRQAFGYVVLDDGFQLEEGVPKELRVEEAEVNAGGKRPQVWMENIDVEFGIVKNKRGQFLAYNMTLPGGAPLLRDTLENRKLLGANRYAGTIAYFNWQKGWGLITPDPTVPLPGEVAQKLVEQQDAIRAKGKEPTGAAIYFRRPDVARGMKLDKDTKLTFALYIDDNGAGAGEVQEVLAAQ
;
A
#
# COMPACT_ATOMS: atom_id res chain seq x y z
N GLY A 1 -3.15 20.30 -35.69
CA GLY A 1 -1.92 20.41 -34.87
C GLY A 1 -1.53 19.02 -34.42
N LYS A 2 -0.27 18.61 -34.66
CA LYS A 2 0.22 17.28 -34.26
C LYS A 2 0.22 17.20 -32.73
N GLY A 3 -0.51 16.24 -32.19
CA GLY A 3 -0.65 16.01 -30.75
C GLY A 3 0.72 15.77 -30.12
N ASN A 4 1.02 16.53 -29.08
CA ASN A 4 2.26 16.47 -28.32
C ASN A 4 2.27 15.14 -27.54
N THR A 5 2.88 14.09 -28.10
CA THR A 5 3.14 12.86 -27.37
C THR A 5 4.15 13.18 -26.26
N PRO A 6 3.86 12.85 -24.98
CA PRO A 6 4.78 13.12 -23.88
C PRO A 6 6.13 12.46 -24.16
N GLN A 7 7.19 13.24 -24.33
CA GLN A 7 8.52 12.67 -24.50
C GLN A 7 8.93 11.93 -23.22
N PRO A 8 9.52 10.72 -23.35
CA PRO A 8 9.97 9.97 -22.19
C PRO A 8 11.08 10.72 -21.45
N PRO A 9 11.10 10.71 -20.09
CA PRO A 9 12.06 11.47 -19.29
C PRO A 9 13.50 11.13 -19.71
N PRO A 10 14.39 12.11 -19.95
CA PRO A 10 15.74 11.85 -20.47
C PRO A 10 16.48 10.82 -19.62
N ALA A 11 17.30 10.00 -20.28
CA ALA A 11 18.22 9.15 -19.55
C ALA A 11 19.20 10.05 -18.78
N LEU A 12 19.51 9.65 -17.55
CA LEU A 12 20.58 10.26 -16.77
C LEU A 12 21.91 10.12 -17.52
N PRO A 13 22.76 11.17 -17.53
CA PRO A 13 24.13 11.04 -18.00
C PRO A 13 24.88 9.92 -17.28
N GLU A 14 25.74 9.22 -18.02
CA GLU A 14 26.61 8.19 -17.46
C GLU A 14 27.54 8.82 -16.41
N GLY A 15 27.60 8.24 -15.22
CA GLY A 15 28.42 8.78 -14.11
C GLY A 15 27.79 9.87 -13.25
N TYR A 16 26.50 10.23 -13.42
CA TYR A 16 25.84 11.21 -12.56
C TYR A 16 25.87 10.77 -11.08
N GLU A 17 26.62 11.47 -10.23
CA GLU A 17 26.65 11.23 -8.79
C GLU A 17 25.45 11.90 -8.12
N LEU A 18 24.83 11.17 -7.20
CA LEU A 18 23.64 11.61 -6.51
C LEU A 18 23.91 11.48 -5.02
N ASP A 19 23.85 12.60 -4.32
CA ASP A 19 23.84 12.60 -2.87
C ASP A 19 22.51 12.00 -2.41
N ALA A 20 22.59 10.83 -1.78
CA ALA A 20 21.42 10.09 -1.34
C ALA A 20 20.72 10.78 -0.16
N ASP A 21 21.41 11.62 0.59
CA ASP A 21 20.89 12.26 1.80
C ASP A 21 20.51 13.72 1.54
N ALA A 22 20.92 14.28 0.40
CA ALA A 22 20.49 15.60 -0.05
C ALA A 22 18.96 15.72 -0.14
N ARG A 23 18.46 16.80 0.44
CA ARG A 23 17.05 17.21 0.41
C ARG A 23 16.91 18.43 -0.47
N PHE A 24 15.97 18.37 -1.39
CA PHE A 24 15.66 19.44 -2.33
C PHE A 24 14.24 19.92 -2.08
N THR A 25 14.01 21.20 -2.35
CA THR A 25 12.67 21.81 -2.37
C THR A 25 12.18 21.95 -3.81
N GLY A 26 10.86 21.99 -3.97
CA GLY A 26 10.25 22.25 -5.26
C GLY A 26 8.75 22.46 -5.17
N THR A 27 8.17 22.76 -6.33
CA THR A 27 6.74 23.03 -6.49
C THR A 27 6.13 21.98 -7.41
N VAL A 28 4.98 21.44 -7.01
CA VAL A 28 4.26 20.43 -7.80
C VAL A 28 3.64 21.09 -9.02
N THR A 29 4.06 20.70 -10.21
CA THR A 29 3.52 21.24 -11.47
C THR A 29 2.15 20.66 -11.80
N HIS A 30 2.02 19.34 -11.69
CA HIS A 30 0.75 18.64 -11.85
C HIS A 30 0.83 17.23 -11.23
N TYR A 31 -0.32 16.71 -10.82
CA TYR A 31 -0.44 15.35 -10.27
C TYR A 31 -1.70 14.66 -10.77
N HIS A 32 -1.53 13.48 -11.35
CA HIS A 32 -2.63 12.64 -11.83
C HIS A 32 -3.07 11.71 -10.71
N LYS A 33 -3.96 12.19 -9.82
CA LYS A 33 -4.44 11.45 -8.62
C LYS A 33 -4.74 9.97 -8.90
N TRP A 34 -5.59 9.68 -9.87
CA TRP A 34 -6.03 8.31 -10.17
C TRP A 34 -4.98 7.44 -10.87
N GLN A 35 -3.92 8.04 -11.41
CA GLN A 35 -2.77 7.33 -11.99
C GLN A 35 -1.60 7.24 -11.00
N GLY A 36 -1.68 7.97 -9.87
CA GLY A 36 -0.71 7.90 -8.78
C GLY A 36 0.67 8.46 -9.15
N TYR A 37 0.76 9.40 -10.08
CA TYR A 37 2.03 10.06 -10.39
C TYR A 37 1.84 11.54 -10.71
N GLY A 38 2.92 12.29 -10.60
CA GLY A 38 2.98 13.69 -10.99
C GLY A 38 4.40 14.14 -11.26
N PHE A 39 4.57 15.45 -11.35
CA PHE A 39 5.88 16.06 -11.57
C PHE A 39 6.12 17.26 -10.67
N ILE A 40 7.34 17.35 -10.15
CA ILE A 40 7.82 18.43 -9.29
C ILE A 40 8.86 19.23 -10.07
N LYS A 41 8.74 20.56 -10.03
CA LYS A 41 9.77 21.49 -10.49
C LYS A 41 10.64 21.86 -9.29
N PRO A 42 11.95 21.54 -9.27
CA PRO A 42 12.82 21.96 -8.18
C PRO A 42 12.90 23.48 -8.07
N SER A 43 13.07 23.99 -6.85
CA SER A 43 13.23 25.43 -6.60
C SER A 43 14.60 25.94 -7.04
N GLN A 44 15.62 25.07 -7.03
CA GLN A 44 16.97 25.39 -7.51
C GLN A 44 17.10 24.96 -8.97
N GLU A 45 17.34 25.93 -9.87
CA GLU A 45 17.58 25.65 -11.29
C GLU A 45 18.84 24.80 -11.47
N GLY A 46 18.76 23.78 -12.33
CA GLY A 46 19.89 22.88 -12.60
C GLY A 46 20.15 21.84 -11.51
N ALA A 47 19.38 21.81 -10.41
CA ALA A 47 19.48 20.76 -9.40
C ALA A 47 19.19 19.36 -9.97
N ILE A 48 18.38 19.28 -11.03
CA ILE A 48 18.16 18.06 -11.81
C ILE A 48 18.16 18.36 -13.31
N PRO A 49 18.46 17.37 -14.16
CA PRO A 49 18.24 17.48 -15.60
C PRO A 49 16.77 17.84 -15.92
N ASN A 50 16.58 18.90 -16.69
CA ASN A 50 15.30 19.40 -17.22
C ASN A 50 14.29 19.98 -16.21
N ASP A 51 14.69 20.26 -14.96
CA ASP A 51 13.84 20.86 -13.92
C ASP A 51 12.46 20.19 -13.75
N LYS A 52 12.33 18.91 -14.14
CA LYS A 52 11.09 18.15 -14.11
C LYS A 52 11.33 16.78 -13.51
N LEU A 53 10.98 16.63 -12.24
CA LEU A 53 11.17 15.41 -11.48
C LEU A 53 9.90 14.58 -11.45
N TYR A 54 9.98 13.31 -11.83
CA TYR A 54 8.86 12.38 -11.69
C TYR A 54 8.68 11.98 -10.22
N VAL A 55 7.44 12.02 -9.74
CA VAL A 55 7.04 11.52 -8.42
C VAL A 55 5.92 10.48 -8.56
N HIS A 56 6.04 9.38 -7.82
CA HIS A 56 5.01 8.35 -7.71
C HIS A 56 4.39 8.40 -6.31
N TRP A 57 3.11 8.09 -6.18
CA TRP A 57 2.36 8.14 -4.92
C TRP A 57 3.04 7.37 -3.79
N SER A 58 3.66 6.23 -4.10
CA SER A 58 4.36 5.37 -3.12
C SER A 58 5.58 6.04 -2.48
N ASN A 59 6.07 7.13 -3.07
CA ASN A 59 7.22 7.86 -2.55
C ASN A 59 6.79 9.08 -1.71
N ILE A 60 5.49 9.38 -1.64
CA ILE A 60 4.93 10.46 -0.83
C ILE A 60 4.73 9.96 0.60
N GLN A 61 5.31 10.69 1.54
CA GLN A 61 5.07 10.53 2.97
C GLN A 61 3.80 11.29 3.31
N SER A 62 2.71 10.56 3.53
CA SER A 62 1.39 11.13 3.70
C SER A 62 0.62 10.37 4.76
N SER A 63 -0.20 11.10 5.51
CA SER A 63 -1.23 10.53 6.40
C SER A 63 -2.60 10.45 5.72
N ASP A 64 -2.72 10.90 4.47
CA ASP A 64 -3.98 10.80 3.73
C ASP A 64 -4.30 9.34 3.40
N ARG A 65 -5.60 9.04 3.28
CA ARG A 65 -6.11 7.71 2.87
C ARG A 65 -5.54 7.29 1.52
N PHE A 66 -5.35 8.27 0.65
CA PHE A 66 -4.81 8.12 -0.68
C PHE A 66 -3.80 9.26 -0.93
N PRO A 67 -2.48 8.98 -0.97
CA PRO A 67 -1.47 10.03 -1.15
C PRO A 67 -1.57 10.70 -2.52
N PHE A 68 -1.76 12.00 -2.52
CA PHE A 68 -1.66 12.83 -3.71
C PHE A 68 -1.09 14.19 -3.40
N LEU A 69 -0.70 14.90 -4.45
CA LEU A 69 -0.20 16.27 -4.38
C LEU A 69 -1.16 17.20 -5.10
N LEU A 70 -1.21 18.45 -4.66
CA LEU A 70 -1.94 19.52 -5.33
C LEU A 70 -1.01 20.29 -6.28
N PRO A 71 -1.53 20.83 -7.39
CA PRO A 71 -0.80 21.82 -8.18
C PRO A 71 -0.34 22.98 -7.29
N ASP A 72 0.85 23.49 -7.56
CA ASP A 72 1.50 24.61 -6.86
C ASP A 72 1.85 24.33 -5.38
N GLN A 73 1.66 23.10 -4.91
CA GLN A 73 2.06 22.70 -3.57
C GLN A 73 3.58 22.66 -3.44
N GLU A 74 4.11 23.31 -2.41
CA GLU A 74 5.52 23.21 -2.02
C GLU A 74 5.80 21.87 -1.34
N VAL A 75 6.90 21.24 -1.75
CA VAL A 75 7.32 19.94 -1.25
C VAL A 75 8.82 19.88 -1.05
N GLU A 76 9.24 18.98 -0.17
CA GLU A 76 10.62 18.56 -0.04
C GLU A 76 10.77 17.11 -0.47
N PHE A 77 11.90 16.76 -1.08
CA PHE A 77 12.14 15.42 -1.59
C PHE A 77 13.63 15.10 -1.61
N GLY A 78 13.95 13.81 -1.56
CA GLY A 78 15.26 13.31 -1.97
C GLY A 78 15.23 12.87 -3.42
N LEU A 79 16.41 12.66 -4.02
CA LEU A 79 16.53 12.09 -5.35
C LEU A 79 16.85 10.60 -5.28
N MET A 80 16.38 9.84 -6.27
CA MET A 80 16.81 8.46 -6.47
C MET A 80 16.99 8.15 -7.95
N LYS A 81 17.97 7.30 -8.25
CA LYS A 81 18.11 6.68 -9.57
C LYS A 81 17.05 5.58 -9.72
N TRP A 82 16.43 5.52 -10.87
CA TRP A 82 15.44 4.50 -11.21
C TRP A 82 15.74 3.93 -12.60
N THR A 83 16.17 2.67 -12.63
CA THR A 83 16.44 1.96 -13.88
C THR A 83 15.24 1.09 -14.26
N GLN A 84 14.71 1.31 -15.45
CA GLN A 84 13.62 0.52 -16.01
C GLN A 84 13.89 0.28 -17.49
N SER A 85 13.85 -0.99 -17.93
CA SER A 85 14.10 -1.39 -19.32
C SER A 85 15.42 -0.85 -19.88
N GLY A 86 16.50 -0.89 -19.09
CA GLY A 86 17.83 -0.40 -19.48
C GLY A 86 18.00 1.12 -19.44
N ARG A 87 16.96 1.89 -19.11
CA ARG A 87 17.02 3.35 -19.00
C ARG A 87 17.02 3.78 -17.55
N THR A 88 18.04 4.53 -17.13
CA THR A 88 18.13 5.12 -15.79
C THR A 88 17.60 6.55 -15.82
N THR A 89 16.63 6.86 -14.96
CA THR A 89 16.00 8.19 -14.81
C THR A 89 16.04 8.64 -13.35
N LEU A 90 15.81 9.92 -13.08
CA LEU A 90 15.64 10.42 -11.71
C LEU A 90 14.17 10.36 -11.29
N ARG A 91 13.96 10.02 -10.03
CA ARG A 91 12.65 10.12 -9.36
C ARG A 91 12.79 10.78 -8.00
N ALA A 92 11.72 11.41 -7.56
CA ALA A 92 11.60 11.86 -6.19
C ALA A 92 11.45 10.66 -5.25
N LYS A 93 12.14 10.68 -4.10
CA LYS A 93 11.95 9.78 -2.97
C LYS A 93 11.62 10.57 -1.71
N THR A 94 10.95 9.93 -0.76
CA THR A 94 10.66 10.51 0.57
C THR A 94 10.05 11.92 0.47
N VAL A 95 9.03 12.07 -0.38
CA VAL A 95 8.40 13.37 -0.65
C VAL A 95 7.55 13.78 0.54
N THR A 96 7.78 14.94 1.11
CA THR A 96 7.07 15.52 2.26
C THR A 96 6.61 16.94 1.92
N GLY A 97 5.79 17.55 2.76
CA GLY A 97 5.62 18.99 2.78
C GLY A 97 6.85 19.72 3.35
N PRO A 98 6.80 21.07 3.42
CA PRO A 98 7.87 21.89 3.96
C PRO A 98 8.21 21.54 5.41
N GLY A 99 9.50 21.50 5.74
CA GLY A 99 10.02 21.10 7.06
C GLY A 99 9.82 19.63 7.38
N GLY A 100 9.76 18.75 6.36
CA GLY A 100 9.56 17.31 6.56
C GLY A 100 8.15 16.87 6.97
N LYS A 101 7.15 17.77 6.95
CA LYS A 101 5.78 17.45 7.36
C LYS A 101 5.14 16.41 6.45
N LEU A 102 4.31 15.52 7.00
CA LEU A 102 3.53 14.60 6.17
C LEU A 102 2.56 15.39 5.28
N VAL A 103 2.40 14.95 4.04
CA VAL A 103 1.39 15.48 3.14
C VAL A 103 0.02 15.02 3.64
N ALA A 104 -0.84 15.97 4.00
CA ALA A 104 -2.18 15.71 4.51
C ALA A 104 -3.16 16.75 3.94
N VAL A 105 -3.50 16.61 2.66
CA VAL A 105 -4.30 17.60 1.91
C VAL A 105 -5.73 17.15 1.68
N GLN A 106 -6.02 15.86 1.92
CA GLN A 106 -7.31 15.28 1.55
C GLN A 106 -8.45 15.83 2.40
N ASP A 107 -8.24 15.96 3.70
CA ASP A 107 -9.30 16.38 4.63
C ASP A 107 -9.71 17.84 4.41
N ASP A 108 -8.76 18.75 4.17
CA ASP A 108 -9.07 20.16 3.87
C ASP A 108 -9.84 20.31 2.55
N LEU A 109 -9.47 19.54 1.53
CA LEU A 109 -10.18 19.55 0.25
C LEU A 109 -11.59 18.95 0.38
N ASP A 110 -11.71 17.89 1.16
CA ASP A 110 -12.99 17.24 1.42
C ASP A 110 -13.90 18.18 2.22
N ALA A 111 -13.38 18.92 3.21
CA ALA A 111 -14.11 19.96 3.94
C ALA A 111 -14.72 21.03 3.01
N GLN A 112 -14.01 21.42 1.96
CA GLN A 112 -14.45 22.43 1.01
C GLN A 112 -15.43 21.89 -0.04
N ARG A 113 -15.39 20.58 -0.34
CA ARG A 113 -16.07 20.00 -1.53
C ARG A 113 -17.20 19.06 -1.19
N LYS A 114 -17.20 18.46 0.01
CA LYS A 114 -18.18 17.47 0.44
C LYS A 114 -19.11 18.10 1.47
N GLN A 115 -20.36 17.68 1.41
CA GLN A 115 -21.36 18.01 2.41
C GLN A 115 -21.42 16.86 3.42
N PHE A 116 -21.00 17.11 4.66
CA PHE A 116 -20.98 16.10 5.72
C PHE A 116 -22.32 16.03 6.44
N VAL A 117 -22.75 14.83 6.79
CA VAL A 117 -23.88 14.59 7.69
C VAL A 117 -23.34 14.54 9.12
N GLY A 118 -23.85 15.41 9.99
CA GLY A 118 -23.44 15.54 11.40
C GLY A 118 -22.04 16.14 11.66
N GLY A 119 -21.10 16.05 10.71
CA GLY A 119 -19.80 16.72 10.76
C GLY A 119 -18.67 15.89 10.15
N GLN A 120 -17.55 16.53 9.79
CA GLN A 120 -16.43 15.85 9.13
C GLN A 120 -15.73 14.81 10.02
N MET A 121 -15.63 15.09 11.31
CA MET A 121 -14.98 14.23 12.29
C MET A 121 -15.96 13.23 12.95
N LEU A 122 -17.26 13.34 12.64
CA LEU A 122 -18.25 12.43 13.20
C LEU A 122 -18.09 11.05 12.57
N ARG A 123 -18.03 10.02 13.42
CA ARG A 123 -17.88 8.62 13.03
C ARG A 123 -19.15 7.86 13.41
N TYR A 124 -19.59 7.06 12.47
CA TYR A 124 -20.64 6.07 12.62
C TYR A 124 -20.05 4.68 12.55
N THR A 125 -20.67 3.72 13.20
CA THR A 125 -20.30 2.31 13.13
C THR A 125 -21.25 1.55 12.23
N GLY A 126 -20.76 0.44 11.67
CA GLY A 126 -21.59 -0.45 10.88
C GLY A 126 -20.84 -1.69 10.46
N LYS A 127 -21.53 -2.51 9.66
CA LYS A 127 -20.98 -3.74 9.09
C LYS A 127 -20.81 -3.61 7.59
N LEU A 128 -19.59 -3.79 7.10
CA LEU A 128 -19.29 -3.84 5.68
C LEU A 128 -19.95 -5.09 5.08
N LYS A 129 -20.96 -4.89 4.23
CA LYS A 129 -21.64 -5.98 3.53
C LYS A 129 -20.70 -6.64 2.53
N PHE A 130 -20.12 -5.82 1.66
CA PHE A 130 -19.00 -6.22 0.81
C PHE A 130 -18.26 -5.00 0.28
N TYR A 131 -17.02 -5.22 -0.17
CA TYR A 131 -16.29 -4.33 -1.05
C TYR A 131 -15.61 -5.12 -2.15
N ASN A 132 -15.83 -4.69 -3.40
CA ASN A 132 -15.26 -5.30 -4.58
C ASN A 132 -14.12 -4.43 -5.13
N PRO A 133 -12.84 -4.81 -4.94
CA PRO A 133 -11.71 -4.02 -5.43
C PRO A 133 -11.64 -3.94 -6.96
N ARG A 134 -12.23 -4.91 -7.69
CA ARG A 134 -12.25 -4.87 -9.16
C ARG A 134 -13.24 -3.85 -9.71
N GLN A 135 -14.32 -3.60 -8.98
CA GLN A 135 -15.34 -2.62 -9.35
C GLN A 135 -15.19 -1.30 -8.60
N ALA A 136 -14.24 -1.20 -7.66
CA ALA A 136 -13.93 0.00 -6.89
C ALA A 136 -15.11 0.55 -6.06
N PHE A 137 -16.02 -0.32 -5.60
CA PHE A 137 -17.11 0.06 -4.70
C PHE A 137 -17.53 -1.08 -3.77
N GLY A 138 -18.28 -0.72 -2.74
CA GLY A 138 -18.92 -1.64 -1.80
C GLY A 138 -20.17 -1.03 -1.16
N TYR A 139 -20.73 -1.73 -0.19
CA TYR A 139 -21.84 -1.26 0.63
C TYR A 139 -21.59 -1.57 2.10
N VAL A 140 -21.90 -0.61 2.96
CA VAL A 140 -21.86 -0.74 4.42
C VAL A 140 -23.27 -0.56 4.98
N VAL A 141 -23.60 -1.37 5.98
CA VAL A 141 -24.87 -1.28 6.72
C VAL A 141 -24.57 -0.56 8.03
N LEU A 142 -25.19 0.60 8.22
CA LEU A 142 -25.12 1.40 9.43
C LEU A 142 -25.75 0.67 10.63
N ASP A 143 -25.11 0.74 11.79
CA ASP A 143 -25.70 0.23 13.03
C ASP A 143 -26.89 1.09 13.48
N ASP A 144 -27.78 0.51 14.30
CA ASP A 144 -28.92 1.23 14.84
C ASP A 144 -28.51 2.16 16.01
N GLY A 145 -29.31 3.20 16.28
CA GLY A 145 -29.14 4.08 17.45
C GLY A 145 -28.52 5.45 17.17
N PHE A 146 -28.14 5.74 15.92
CA PHE A 146 -27.68 7.08 15.53
C PHE A 146 -28.84 8.03 15.20
N GLN A 147 -28.74 9.28 15.64
CA GLN A 147 -29.63 10.36 15.20
C GLN A 147 -29.12 10.89 13.85
N LEU A 148 -29.84 10.59 12.78
CA LEU A 148 -29.48 10.97 11.42
C LEU A 148 -30.44 12.04 10.89
N GLU A 149 -29.95 12.82 9.93
CA GLU A 149 -30.79 13.69 9.11
C GLU A 149 -31.81 12.85 8.31
N GLU A 150 -32.97 13.44 8.03
CA GLU A 150 -34.05 12.78 7.29
C GLU A 150 -33.57 12.37 5.88
N GLY A 151 -33.78 11.09 5.54
CA GLY A 151 -33.44 10.53 4.22
C GLY A 151 -32.09 9.83 4.11
N VAL A 152 -31.29 9.75 5.18
CA VAL A 152 -30.07 8.92 5.20
C VAL A 152 -30.46 7.43 5.20
N PRO A 153 -30.07 6.64 4.20
CA PRO A 153 -30.39 5.21 4.16
C PRO A 153 -29.50 4.42 5.12
N LYS A 154 -30.02 3.27 5.62
CA LYS A 154 -29.25 2.34 6.46
C LYS A 154 -28.11 1.66 5.68
N GLU A 155 -28.27 1.45 4.38
CA GLU A 155 -27.22 0.93 3.51
C GLU A 155 -26.58 2.07 2.71
N LEU A 156 -25.28 2.25 2.87
CA LEU A 156 -24.51 3.32 2.23
C LEU A 156 -23.48 2.73 1.28
N ARG A 157 -23.40 3.29 0.09
CA ARG A 157 -22.34 2.93 -0.87
C ARG A 157 -21.02 3.52 -0.39
N VAL A 158 -19.96 2.72 -0.45
CA VAL A 158 -18.58 3.17 -0.25
C VAL A 158 -17.83 3.09 -1.58
N GLU A 159 -17.09 4.14 -1.92
CA GLU A 159 -16.24 4.19 -3.11
C GLU A 159 -14.78 3.89 -2.75
N GLU A 160 -13.97 3.43 -3.70
CA GLU A 160 -12.55 3.11 -3.46
C GLU A 160 -11.77 4.24 -2.78
N ALA A 161 -12.02 5.49 -3.15
CA ALA A 161 -11.34 6.65 -2.55
C ALA A 161 -11.67 6.87 -1.07
N GLU A 162 -12.75 6.25 -0.59
CA GLU A 162 -13.20 6.33 0.80
C GLU A 162 -12.81 5.09 1.60
N VAL A 163 -12.23 4.05 0.98
CA VAL A 163 -11.72 2.90 1.72
C VAL A 163 -10.29 3.18 2.16
N ASN A 164 -10.08 3.39 3.46
CA ASN A 164 -8.76 3.68 4.00
C ASN A 164 -7.93 2.39 4.09
N ALA A 165 -7.04 2.17 3.13
CA ALA A 165 -6.08 1.07 3.13
C ALA A 165 -4.64 1.55 3.37
N GLY A 166 -4.46 2.54 4.25
CA GLY A 166 -3.14 3.01 4.68
C GLY A 166 -2.30 3.58 3.54
N GLY A 167 -2.94 4.39 2.70
CA GLY A 167 -2.34 4.97 1.51
C GLY A 167 -2.20 4.03 0.31
N LYS A 168 -2.62 2.76 0.43
CA LYS A 168 -2.64 1.78 -0.65
C LYS A 168 -4.04 1.68 -1.26
N ARG A 169 -4.14 1.06 -2.44
CA ARG A 169 -5.43 0.62 -2.98
C ARG A 169 -5.88 -0.66 -2.29
N PRO A 170 -7.16 -0.83 -1.94
CA PRO A 170 -7.65 -2.10 -1.41
C PRO A 170 -7.55 -3.17 -2.52
N GLN A 171 -6.89 -4.29 -2.23
CA GLN A 171 -6.63 -5.34 -3.24
C GLN A 171 -7.45 -6.61 -3.04
N VAL A 172 -8.13 -6.72 -1.90
CA VAL A 172 -8.85 -7.92 -1.50
C VAL A 172 -10.34 -7.67 -1.48
N TRP A 173 -11.10 -8.72 -1.78
CA TRP A 173 -12.53 -8.74 -1.48
C TRP A 173 -12.68 -8.70 0.05
N MET A 174 -13.59 -7.89 0.53
CA MET A 174 -13.84 -7.68 1.96
C MET A 174 -15.34 -7.83 2.19
N GLU A 175 -15.75 -8.55 3.21
CA GLU A 175 -17.15 -8.76 3.57
C GLU A 175 -17.26 -9.07 5.06
N ASN A 176 -18.40 -8.74 5.66
CA ASN A 176 -18.73 -9.01 7.07
C ASN A 176 -17.72 -8.45 8.08
N ILE A 177 -17.13 -7.29 7.77
CA ILE A 177 -16.15 -6.61 8.64
C ILE A 177 -16.82 -5.46 9.37
N ASP A 178 -16.59 -5.35 10.68
CA ASP A 178 -17.01 -4.17 11.44
C ASP A 178 -16.14 -2.98 11.03
N VAL A 179 -16.78 -1.83 10.81
CA VAL A 179 -16.14 -0.63 10.28
C VAL A 179 -16.64 0.63 10.96
N GLU A 180 -15.81 1.66 10.91
CA GLU A 180 -16.18 3.04 11.22
C GLU A 180 -16.12 3.89 9.95
N PHE A 181 -17.02 4.85 9.80
CA PHE A 181 -17.07 5.74 8.64
C PHE A 181 -17.80 7.04 8.98
N GLY A 182 -17.51 8.12 8.25
CA GLY A 182 -18.38 9.30 8.20
C GLY A 182 -19.42 9.15 7.08
N ILE A 183 -20.37 10.09 6.99
CA ILE A 183 -21.36 10.11 5.91
C ILE A 183 -21.27 11.44 5.17
N VAL A 184 -21.23 11.38 3.84
CA VAL A 184 -21.24 12.56 2.98
C VAL A 184 -22.38 12.49 1.97
N LYS A 185 -22.92 13.66 1.62
CA LYS A 185 -23.87 13.83 0.53
C LYS A 185 -23.14 14.34 -0.70
N ASN A 186 -23.25 13.61 -1.80
CA ASN A 186 -22.65 14.03 -3.06
C ASN A 186 -23.51 15.12 -3.75
N LYS A 187 -22.99 15.72 -4.83
CA LYS A 187 -23.71 16.77 -5.58
C LYS A 187 -25.02 16.30 -6.21
N ARG A 188 -25.26 14.99 -6.31
CA ARG A 188 -26.51 14.37 -6.80
C ARG A 188 -27.50 14.09 -5.67
N GLY A 189 -27.18 14.48 -4.44
CA GLY A 189 -28.00 14.27 -3.27
C GLY A 189 -27.93 12.86 -2.68
N GLN A 190 -27.04 11.99 -3.17
CA GLN A 190 -26.87 10.63 -2.65
C GLN A 190 -25.94 10.61 -1.44
N PHE A 191 -26.31 9.84 -0.42
CA PHE A 191 -25.47 9.60 0.76
C PHE A 191 -24.49 8.47 0.51
N LEU A 192 -23.23 8.70 0.87
CA LEU A 192 -22.12 7.78 0.69
C LEU A 192 -21.35 7.66 2.01
N ALA A 193 -20.75 6.49 2.22
CA ALA A 193 -19.78 6.31 3.30
C ALA A 193 -18.49 7.06 2.96
N TYR A 194 -17.91 7.71 3.98
CA TYR A 194 -16.73 8.55 3.89
C TYR A 194 -15.64 8.05 4.83
N ASN A 195 -14.39 7.99 4.34
CA ASN A 195 -13.23 7.56 5.13
C ASN A 195 -13.51 6.29 5.98
N MET A 196 -13.90 5.20 5.35
CA MET A 196 -14.15 3.92 5.99
C MET A 196 -12.85 3.30 6.52
N THR A 197 -12.83 2.96 7.80
CA THR A 197 -11.73 2.32 8.54
C THR A 197 -12.24 1.10 9.31
N LEU A 198 -11.33 0.31 9.87
CA LEU A 198 -11.66 -0.56 10.99
C LEU A 198 -12.01 0.27 12.24
N PRO A 199 -12.62 -0.35 13.28
CA PRO A 199 -12.87 0.32 14.55
C PRO A 199 -11.59 0.92 15.15
N GLY A 200 -11.72 2.09 15.78
CA GLY A 200 -10.57 2.85 16.28
C GLY A 200 -9.71 3.51 15.21
N GLY A 201 -10.22 3.67 13.98
CA GLY A 201 -9.55 4.38 12.90
C GLY A 201 -8.43 3.60 12.18
N ALA A 202 -8.26 2.31 12.47
CA ALA A 202 -7.20 1.51 11.84
C ALA A 202 -7.49 1.27 10.34
N PRO A 203 -6.46 1.28 9.47
CA PRO A 203 -6.66 1.05 8.04
C PRO A 203 -7.08 -0.40 7.73
N LEU A 204 -7.91 -0.59 6.69
CA LEU A 204 -8.29 -1.89 6.13
C LEU A 204 -7.13 -2.49 5.32
N LEU A 205 -6.01 -2.76 6.01
CA LEU A 205 -4.88 -3.47 5.44
C LEU A 205 -5.16 -4.96 5.44
N ARG A 206 -4.72 -5.64 4.37
CA ARG A 206 -4.86 -7.09 4.23
C ARG A 206 -4.32 -7.84 5.46
N ASP A 207 -3.16 -7.41 5.96
CA ASP A 207 -2.51 -8.01 7.13
C ASP A 207 -3.38 -7.92 8.39
N THR A 208 -4.05 -6.78 8.59
CA THR A 208 -4.98 -6.58 9.71
C THR A 208 -6.23 -7.43 9.55
N LEU A 209 -6.74 -7.53 8.32
CA LEU A 209 -7.93 -8.33 8.00
C LEU A 209 -7.72 -9.84 8.13
N GLU A 210 -6.47 -10.30 7.99
CA GLU A 210 -6.09 -11.72 8.13
C GLU A 210 -5.48 -12.02 9.51
N ASN A 211 -5.59 -11.10 10.48
CA ASN A 211 -5.10 -11.26 11.85
C ASN A 211 -3.60 -11.60 11.94
N ARG A 212 -2.78 -11.00 11.06
CA ARG A 212 -1.34 -11.25 10.98
C ARG A 212 -0.64 -10.90 12.31
N LYS A 213 -0.02 -11.89 12.94
CA LYS A 213 0.78 -11.77 14.16
C LYS A 213 2.24 -12.12 13.88
N LEU A 214 3.13 -11.13 13.97
CA LEU A 214 4.59 -11.33 13.89
C LEU A 214 5.10 -12.15 15.08
N LEU A 215 6.02 -13.07 14.83
CA LEU A 215 6.57 -13.99 15.83
C LEU A 215 8.01 -13.59 16.20
N GLY A 216 8.11 -12.45 16.90
CA GLY A 216 9.37 -11.91 17.42
C GLY A 216 10.25 -11.23 16.36
N ALA A 217 11.44 -10.81 16.79
CA ALA A 217 12.43 -10.12 15.94
C ALA A 217 13.43 -11.09 15.27
N ASN A 218 13.30 -12.39 15.52
CA ASN A 218 14.23 -13.39 15.00
C ASN A 218 14.08 -13.53 13.48
N ARG A 219 15.21 -13.65 12.81
CA ARG A 219 15.28 -13.93 11.37
C ARG A 219 15.74 -15.35 11.13
N TYR A 220 15.09 -15.99 10.17
CA TYR A 220 15.34 -17.37 9.77
C TYR A 220 15.93 -17.38 8.37
N ALA A 221 16.87 -18.30 8.13
CA ALA A 221 17.41 -18.55 6.81
C ALA A 221 16.52 -19.53 6.05
N GLY A 222 16.53 -19.43 4.72
CA GLY A 222 15.84 -20.37 3.86
C GLY A 222 16.15 -20.15 2.38
N THR A 223 15.49 -20.93 1.53
CA THR A 223 15.57 -20.83 0.07
C THR A 223 14.19 -20.71 -0.56
N ILE A 224 14.09 -19.99 -1.68
CA ILE A 224 12.84 -19.94 -2.45
C ILE A 224 12.56 -21.30 -3.07
N ALA A 225 11.48 -21.95 -2.67
CA ALA A 225 11.01 -23.19 -3.30
C ALA A 225 10.30 -22.90 -4.62
N TYR A 226 9.47 -21.86 -4.65
CA TYR A 226 8.68 -21.46 -5.81
C TYR A 226 8.12 -20.04 -5.65
N PHE A 227 7.93 -19.32 -6.76
CA PHE A 227 7.23 -18.04 -6.78
C PHE A 227 6.25 -17.96 -7.95
N ASN A 228 4.98 -17.64 -7.65
CA ASN A 228 3.95 -17.36 -8.64
C ASN A 228 3.88 -15.85 -8.90
N TRP A 229 4.57 -15.37 -9.93
CA TRP A 229 4.60 -13.94 -10.26
C TRP A 229 3.24 -13.36 -10.65
N GLN A 230 2.35 -14.17 -11.24
CA GLN A 230 1.00 -13.72 -11.62
C GLN A 230 0.09 -13.51 -10.40
N LYS A 231 0.30 -14.32 -9.35
CA LYS A 231 -0.48 -14.26 -8.11
C LYS A 231 0.22 -13.51 -6.99
N GLY A 232 1.50 -13.17 -7.16
CA GLY A 232 2.27 -12.38 -6.21
C GLY A 232 2.54 -13.09 -4.88
N TRP A 233 2.62 -14.42 -4.86
CA TRP A 233 2.98 -15.21 -3.68
C TRP A 233 3.92 -16.35 -4.03
N GLY A 234 4.66 -16.84 -3.05
CA GLY A 234 5.58 -17.97 -3.20
C GLY A 234 5.73 -18.78 -1.92
N LEU A 235 6.65 -19.74 -1.97
CA LEU A 235 6.98 -20.66 -0.89
C LEU A 235 8.48 -20.61 -0.61
N ILE A 236 8.82 -20.63 0.68
CA ILE A 236 10.19 -20.72 1.21
C ILE A 236 10.35 -22.06 1.91
N THR A 237 11.45 -22.75 1.60
CA THR A 237 11.94 -23.87 2.40
C THR A 237 12.85 -23.30 3.50
N PRO A 238 12.47 -23.37 4.78
CA PRO A 238 13.31 -22.91 5.88
C PRO A 238 14.56 -23.80 6.01
N ASP A 239 15.63 -23.23 6.54
CA ASP A 239 16.83 -23.99 6.86
C ASP A 239 16.50 -25.09 7.90
N PRO A 240 16.72 -26.38 7.58
CA PRO A 240 16.36 -27.48 8.46
C PRO A 240 17.20 -27.54 9.74
N THR A 241 18.32 -26.80 9.81
CA THR A 241 19.21 -26.77 10.98
C THR A 241 18.68 -25.90 12.12
N VAL A 242 17.75 -24.98 11.82
CA VAL A 242 17.19 -24.05 12.80
C VAL A 242 15.74 -24.46 13.09
N PRO A 243 15.41 -24.86 14.33
CA PRO A 243 14.05 -25.24 14.67
C PRO A 243 13.12 -24.02 14.58
N LEU A 244 11.97 -24.20 13.93
CA LEU A 244 10.90 -23.21 13.90
C LEU A 244 10.17 -23.14 15.25
N PRO A 245 9.59 -21.99 15.63
CA PRO A 245 8.75 -21.89 16.81
C PRO A 245 7.59 -22.90 16.78
N GLY A 246 7.22 -23.44 17.95
CA GLY A 246 6.17 -24.47 18.05
C GLY A 246 4.85 -24.07 17.41
N GLU A 247 4.43 -22.82 17.57
CA GLU A 247 3.20 -22.28 16.93
C GLU A 247 3.27 -22.33 15.40
N VAL A 248 4.44 -22.08 14.80
CA VAL A 248 4.65 -22.13 13.34
C VAL A 248 4.66 -23.57 12.85
N ALA A 249 5.36 -24.45 13.56
CA ALA A 249 5.39 -25.88 13.21
C ALA A 249 3.99 -26.49 13.24
N GLN A 250 3.17 -26.17 14.25
CA GLN A 250 1.77 -26.59 14.33
C GLN A 250 0.95 -26.07 13.14
N LYS A 251 1.07 -24.78 12.80
CA LYS A 251 0.36 -24.20 11.64
C LYS A 251 0.78 -24.82 10.31
N LEU A 252 2.06 -25.17 10.15
CA LEU A 252 2.53 -25.89 8.96
C LEU A 252 1.91 -27.29 8.86
N VAL A 253 1.79 -28.02 9.96
CA VAL A 253 1.10 -29.33 9.98
C VAL A 253 -0.38 -29.18 9.62
N GLU A 254 -1.09 -28.23 10.24
CA GLU A 254 -2.49 -27.94 9.91
C GLU A 254 -2.69 -27.61 8.42
N GLN A 255 -1.78 -26.81 7.84
CA GLN A 255 -1.79 -26.48 6.41
C GLN A 255 -1.59 -27.73 5.54
N GLN A 256 -0.62 -28.59 5.88
CA GLN A 256 -0.35 -29.81 5.13
C GLN A 256 -1.55 -30.77 5.18
N ASP A 257 -2.18 -30.92 6.34
CA ASP A 257 -3.35 -31.77 6.50
C ASP A 257 -4.56 -31.22 5.74
N ALA A 258 -4.76 -29.89 5.73
CA ALA A 258 -5.79 -29.24 4.91
C ALA A 258 -5.54 -29.41 3.39
N ILE A 259 -4.29 -29.47 2.94
CA ILE A 259 -3.92 -29.74 1.55
C ILE A 259 -4.21 -31.21 1.20
N ARG A 260 -3.82 -32.14 2.07
CA ARG A 260 -4.11 -33.58 1.92
C ARG A 260 -5.60 -33.87 1.90
N ALA A 261 -6.38 -33.23 2.77
CA ALA A 261 -7.84 -33.32 2.79
C ALA A 261 -8.49 -32.86 1.47
N LYS A 262 -7.81 -32.00 0.71
CA LYS A 262 -8.23 -31.56 -0.64
C LYS A 262 -7.66 -32.46 -1.76
N GLY A 263 -7.08 -33.61 -1.43
CA GLY A 263 -6.54 -34.58 -2.39
C GLY A 263 -5.26 -34.12 -3.10
N LYS A 264 -4.49 -33.21 -2.50
CA LYS A 264 -3.24 -32.70 -3.06
C LYS A 264 -2.06 -33.12 -2.19
N GLU A 265 -0.90 -33.32 -2.83
CA GLU A 265 0.36 -33.57 -2.12
C GLU A 265 0.94 -32.25 -1.58
N PRO A 266 1.22 -32.15 -0.27
CA PRO A 266 1.83 -30.96 0.30
C PRO A 266 3.28 -30.79 -0.16
N THR A 267 3.66 -29.55 -0.45
CA THR A 267 5.00 -29.18 -0.90
C THR A 267 5.96 -29.06 0.31
N GLY A 268 6.16 -30.15 1.06
CA GLY A 268 7.03 -30.15 2.26
C GLY A 268 6.67 -29.09 3.31
N ALA A 269 7.59 -28.82 4.25
CA ALA A 269 7.47 -27.74 5.24
C ALA A 269 7.75 -26.38 4.58
N ALA A 270 6.86 -25.93 3.70
CA ALA A 270 7.00 -24.69 2.97
C ALA A 270 6.22 -23.55 3.65
N ILE A 271 6.93 -22.49 4.04
CA ILE A 271 6.34 -21.26 4.58
C ILE A 271 6.00 -20.36 3.40
N TYR A 272 4.77 -19.84 3.34
CA TYR A 272 4.42 -18.97 2.22
C TYR A 272 4.92 -17.54 2.43
N PHE A 273 5.16 -16.80 1.35
CA PHE A 273 5.45 -15.36 1.40
C PHE A 273 4.70 -14.62 0.29
N ARG A 274 4.54 -13.31 0.43
CA ARG A 274 3.86 -12.47 -0.56
C ARG A 274 4.80 -11.43 -1.12
N ARG A 275 4.56 -10.98 -2.35
CA ARG A 275 5.38 -9.96 -3.01
C ARG A 275 5.54 -8.67 -2.18
N PRO A 276 4.52 -8.15 -1.47
CA PRO A 276 4.69 -6.99 -0.58
C PRO A 276 5.62 -7.22 0.60
N ASP A 277 5.84 -8.47 1.00
CA ASP A 277 6.71 -8.85 2.12
C ASP A 277 8.18 -8.98 1.68
N VAL A 278 8.46 -8.88 0.38
CA VAL A 278 9.80 -9.02 -0.21
C VAL A 278 10.47 -7.66 -0.37
N ALA A 279 11.73 -7.57 0.02
CA ALA A 279 12.56 -6.40 -0.22
C ALA A 279 12.60 -6.00 -1.70
N ARG A 280 12.55 -4.69 -1.91
CA ARG A 280 12.51 -4.11 -3.26
C ARG A 280 13.77 -4.49 -4.04
N GLY A 281 13.57 -4.96 -5.28
CA GLY A 281 14.68 -5.30 -6.19
C GLY A 281 15.21 -6.73 -6.06
N MET A 282 14.82 -7.46 -5.02
CA MET A 282 15.19 -8.87 -4.84
C MET A 282 14.69 -9.75 -5.98
N LYS A 283 15.57 -10.63 -6.45
CA LYS A 283 15.22 -11.67 -7.42
C LYS A 283 14.48 -12.81 -6.70
N LEU A 284 13.43 -13.31 -7.34
CA LEU A 284 12.57 -14.35 -6.77
C LEU A 284 12.73 -15.67 -7.55
N ASP A 285 13.97 -16.01 -7.84
CA ASP A 285 14.32 -17.23 -8.54
C ASP A 285 14.37 -18.40 -7.56
N LYS A 286 14.05 -19.61 -8.04
CA LYS A 286 14.14 -20.83 -7.24
C LYS A 286 15.56 -21.00 -6.68
N ASP A 287 15.65 -21.52 -5.46
CA ASP A 287 16.89 -21.78 -4.72
C ASP A 287 17.68 -20.53 -4.27
N THR A 288 17.13 -19.32 -4.49
CA THR A 288 17.70 -18.07 -3.97
C THR A 288 17.73 -18.12 -2.44
N LYS A 289 18.90 -17.89 -1.84
CA LYS A 289 19.10 -17.84 -0.39
C LYS A 289 18.61 -16.51 0.18
N LEU A 290 17.87 -16.58 1.28
CA LEU A 290 17.23 -15.42 1.88
C LEU A 290 17.16 -15.52 3.41
N THR A 291 16.84 -14.38 4.02
CA THR A 291 16.41 -14.29 5.42
C THR A 291 14.99 -13.73 5.48
N PHE A 292 14.24 -14.10 6.52
CA PHE A 292 12.86 -13.67 6.71
C PHE A 292 12.46 -13.67 8.19
N ALA A 293 11.47 -12.86 8.55
CA ALA A 293 10.78 -12.93 9.84
C ALA A 293 9.55 -13.85 9.72
N LEU A 294 9.18 -14.52 10.81
CA LEU A 294 8.01 -15.39 10.84
C LEU A 294 6.75 -14.64 11.29
N TYR A 295 5.62 -15.00 10.72
CA TYR A 295 4.31 -14.58 11.21
C TYR A 295 3.28 -15.71 11.04
N ILE A 296 2.17 -15.58 11.77
CA ILE A 296 0.98 -16.42 11.60
C ILE A 296 -0.22 -15.54 11.28
N ASP A 297 -1.07 -16.01 10.38
CA ASP A 297 -2.31 -15.34 9.97
C ASP A 297 -3.42 -16.39 9.72
N ASP A 298 -4.59 -15.94 9.28
CA ASP A 298 -5.72 -16.83 8.97
C ASP A 298 -5.41 -17.86 7.85
N ASN A 299 -4.35 -17.62 7.05
CA ASN A 299 -3.89 -18.55 6.01
C ASN A 299 -2.83 -19.54 6.51
N GLY A 300 -2.30 -19.34 7.73
CA GLY A 300 -1.33 -20.21 8.41
C GLY A 300 0.04 -19.56 8.61
N ALA A 301 1.12 -20.31 8.40
CA ALA A 301 2.49 -19.84 8.64
C ALA A 301 3.05 -19.07 7.42
N GLY A 302 3.47 -17.82 7.63
CA GLY A 302 4.01 -16.95 6.60
C GLY A 302 5.36 -16.32 6.94
N ALA A 303 6.03 -15.82 5.90
CA ALA A 303 7.32 -15.14 5.96
C ALA A 303 7.17 -13.66 5.58
N GLY A 304 7.54 -12.79 6.52
CA GLY A 304 7.60 -11.33 6.39
C GLY A 304 9.05 -10.85 6.21
N GLU A 305 9.22 -9.59 5.80
CA GLU A 305 10.52 -8.94 5.68
C GLU A 305 11.58 -9.77 4.95
N VAL A 306 11.19 -10.39 3.83
CA VAL A 306 12.03 -11.31 3.06
C VAL A 306 13.15 -10.53 2.36
N GLN A 307 14.41 -10.91 2.59
CA GLN A 307 15.60 -10.24 2.09
C GLN A 307 16.64 -11.23 1.61
N GLU A 308 17.42 -10.91 0.56
CA GLU A 308 18.56 -11.74 0.15
C GLU A 308 19.61 -11.81 1.28
N VAL A 309 20.24 -12.98 1.43
CA VAL A 309 21.44 -13.07 2.29
C VAL A 309 22.53 -12.25 1.63
N LEU A 310 22.89 -11.11 2.21
CA LEU A 310 24.08 -10.38 1.79
C LEU A 310 25.27 -11.32 1.96
N ALA A 311 25.95 -11.65 0.85
CA ALA A 311 27.26 -12.29 0.96
C ALA A 311 28.13 -11.36 1.80
N ALA A 312 28.70 -11.89 2.89
CA ALA A 312 29.75 -11.18 3.61
C ALA A 312 30.85 -10.87 2.59
N GLN A 313 31.08 -9.58 2.33
CA GLN A 313 32.25 -9.10 1.60
C GLN A 313 33.47 -9.18 2.51
#